data_AF-A0AA37VXJ2-F1
#
_entry.id   AF-A0AA37VXJ2-F1
#
_cell.length_a   1.000
_cell.length_b   1.000
_cell.length_c   1.000
_cell.angle_alpha   90.00
_cell.angle_beta   90.00
_cell.angle_gamma   90.00
#
_symmetry.space_group_name_H-M   'P 1'
#
loop_
_entity.id
_entity.type
_entity.pdbx_description
1 polymer ?
#
loop_
_entity_poly.entity_id
_entity_poly.type
_entity_poly.pdbx_seq_one_letter_code
_entity_poly.pdbx_strand_id
1 'polypeptide(L)'
;MNLTQDVPAPTALVDGNHPGWASRPETPAAVPESDHAREVAEAVDAQATVVRTALEDLGDEQACAAFEAILDLSLLERELLEDGARRRTLALLRVQEGLSKLRAVDTVTEIVDRAPRELVESCGFDRAVLFRVHEGRMMMESAYFGNDAEGASKMVAFAQSVAPLLDHMLVETEMIRRHRPAIVRDARNDPLVNRAIVDFSMTRSYVAAPVMPTGKVIGFLHADRLYSGRVVDEIDRDTVWAFAEGFGYAYERTVLVERMRRQHAEVCRALASADEAARALQDAGLDLRKVEPAEHSAAARSLAEAQSWAHPTLTRREIEVLRLMAGGRTNQQIAAQLVISIGTVKSHVKRVLRKLRANNRAEAASTYVRLAGAPHHVEGPQDGSVFTRSDGY
;
A
#
# COMPACT_ATOMS: atom_id res chain seq x y z
N MET A 1 44.24 20.55 -40.50
CA MET A 1 44.07 20.29 -39.05
C MET A 1 42.64 19.81 -38.87
N ASN A 2 42.47 18.51 -39.08
CA ASN A 2 41.20 17.76 -38.99
C ASN A 2 41.26 17.02 -37.67
N LEU A 3 40.29 17.19 -36.78
CA LEU A 3 39.98 16.21 -35.74
C LEU A 3 38.48 16.26 -35.47
N THR A 4 37.75 15.64 -36.40
CA THR A 4 36.58 14.81 -36.14
C THR A 4 36.79 14.05 -34.83
N GLN A 5 35.98 14.32 -33.81
CA GLN A 5 35.91 13.43 -32.65
C GLN A 5 34.98 12.27 -33.02
N ASP A 6 35.63 11.13 -33.26
CA ASP A 6 35.05 9.81 -33.46
C ASP A 6 34.01 9.48 -32.39
N VAL A 7 32.82 9.12 -32.86
CA VAL A 7 31.88 8.30 -32.09
C VAL A 7 32.44 6.87 -32.11
N PRO A 8 32.73 6.24 -30.95
CA PRO A 8 33.23 4.88 -30.95
C PRO A 8 32.14 3.88 -31.37
N ALA A 9 32.53 2.88 -32.16
CA ALA A 9 31.68 1.79 -32.60
C ALA A 9 31.20 0.90 -31.41
N PRO A 10 29.99 0.31 -31.49
CA PRO A 10 29.33 -0.35 -30.36
C PRO A 10 29.84 -1.78 -30.09
N THR A 11 31.16 -1.97 -29.94
CA THR A 11 31.73 -3.30 -29.67
C THR A 11 32.99 -3.32 -28.80
N ALA A 12 33.29 -2.26 -28.05
CA ALA A 12 34.46 -2.23 -27.16
C ALA A 12 34.13 -1.71 -25.75
N LEU A 13 33.33 -2.48 -25.00
CA LEU A 13 33.26 -2.34 -23.54
C LEU A 13 33.26 -3.75 -22.92
N VAL A 14 34.44 -4.15 -22.46
CA VAL A 14 34.61 -5.24 -21.49
C VAL A 14 33.95 -4.78 -20.19
N ASP A 15 33.22 -5.70 -19.56
CA ASP A 15 32.48 -5.50 -18.32
C ASP A 15 33.26 -4.72 -17.26
N GLY A 16 32.60 -3.76 -16.61
CA GLY A 16 32.95 -3.39 -15.23
C GLY A 16 33.26 -1.93 -14.90
N ASN A 17 32.92 -0.95 -15.73
CA ASN A 17 33.11 0.46 -15.32
C ASN A 17 31.93 1.38 -15.69
N HIS A 18 30.81 1.19 -15.00
CA HIS A 18 29.71 2.18 -14.96
C HIS A 18 29.87 3.10 -13.75
N PRO A 19 29.79 4.44 -13.91
CA PRO A 19 29.79 5.36 -12.79
C PRO A 19 28.39 5.34 -12.16
N GLY A 20 28.22 4.64 -11.04
CA GLY A 20 27.00 4.77 -10.25
C GLY A 20 26.66 3.66 -9.27
N TRP A 21 27.03 2.40 -9.51
CA TRP A 21 26.61 1.27 -8.64
C TRP A 21 27.68 0.17 -8.51
N ALA A 22 28.94 0.53 -8.30
CA ALA A 22 30.00 -0.41 -7.93
C ALA A 22 30.09 -0.53 -6.39
N SER A 23 29.07 -1.11 -5.80
CA SER A 23 29.18 -1.75 -4.48
C SER A 23 28.31 -2.98 -4.56
N ARG A 24 28.84 -4.01 -5.23
CA ARG A 24 28.39 -5.38 -4.98
C ARG A 24 28.52 -5.52 -3.45
N PRO A 25 27.44 -5.78 -2.68
CA PRO A 25 27.63 -6.07 -1.28
C PRO A 25 28.58 -7.26 -1.27
N GLU A 26 29.73 -7.09 -0.61
CA GLU A 26 30.56 -8.22 -0.24
C GLU A 26 29.60 -9.27 0.31
N THR A 27 29.70 -10.50 -0.20
CA THR A 27 29.08 -11.65 0.47
C THR A 27 29.33 -11.44 1.95
N PRO A 28 28.31 -11.33 2.82
CA PRO A 28 28.56 -10.99 4.21
C PRO A 28 29.61 -11.99 4.66
N ALA A 29 30.79 -11.50 5.05
CA ALA A 29 31.72 -12.31 5.80
C ALA A 29 30.85 -12.93 6.89
N ALA A 30 30.89 -14.27 6.99
CA ALA A 30 30.16 -14.99 8.02
C ALA A 30 30.35 -14.18 9.29
N VAL A 31 29.25 -13.61 9.83
CA VAL A 31 29.32 -12.83 11.06
C VAL A 31 30.02 -13.76 12.03
N PRO A 32 31.25 -13.44 12.48
CA PRO A 32 31.93 -14.33 13.40
C PRO A 32 30.98 -14.42 14.58
N GLU A 33 30.47 -15.62 14.87
CA GLU A 33 29.93 -15.92 16.19
C GLU A 33 30.96 -15.36 17.15
N SER A 34 30.58 -14.28 17.84
CA SER A 34 31.53 -13.38 18.49
C SER A 34 32.48 -14.22 19.33
N ASP A 35 33.81 -14.04 19.19
CA ASP A 35 34.81 -14.80 19.96
C ASP A 35 34.45 -14.90 21.47
N HIS A 36 33.77 -13.87 21.99
CA HIS A 36 33.23 -13.83 23.35
C HIS A 36 32.22 -14.91 23.72
N ALA A 37 31.35 -15.35 22.80
CA ALA A 37 30.37 -16.40 23.08
C ALA A 37 31.08 -17.76 23.29
N ARG A 38 32.14 -18.01 22.51
CA ARG A 38 32.98 -19.19 22.64
C ARG A 38 33.82 -19.12 23.92
N GLU A 39 34.43 -17.98 24.22
CA GLU A 39 35.18 -17.75 25.47
C GLU A 39 34.30 -17.94 26.72
N VAL A 40 33.06 -17.44 26.69
CA VAL A 40 32.10 -17.62 27.79
C VAL A 40 31.69 -19.09 27.92
N ALA A 41 31.43 -19.79 26.81
CA ALA A 41 31.10 -21.22 26.85
C ALA A 41 32.25 -22.05 27.46
N GLU A 42 33.49 -21.80 27.03
CA GLU A 42 34.69 -22.46 27.59
C GLU A 42 34.86 -22.17 29.10
N ALA A 43 34.59 -20.93 29.53
CA ALA A 43 34.62 -20.57 30.95
C ALA A 43 33.52 -21.25 31.77
N VAL A 44 32.30 -21.39 31.21
CA VAL A 44 31.18 -22.10 31.85
C VAL A 44 31.51 -23.59 32.00
N ASP A 45 32.03 -24.23 30.96
CA ASP A 45 32.44 -25.65 31.02
C ASP A 45 33.55 -25.90 32.04
N ALA A 46 34.53 -24.98 32.12
CA ALA A 46 35.59 -25.05 33.11
C ALA A 46 35.05 -24.94 34.55
N GLN A 47 34.14 -24.00 34.81
CA GLN A 47 33.50 -23.87 36.12
C GLN A 47 32.58 -25.05 36.45
N ALA A 48 31.87 -25.56 35.45
CA ALA A 48 31.01 -26.73 35.64
C ALA A 48 31.82 -27.96 36.05
N THR A 49 33.02 -28.12 35.49
CA THR A 49 33.97 -29.17 35.90
C THR A 49 34.41 -29.00 37.36
N VAL A 50 34.76 -27.78 37.77
CA VAL A 50 35.17 -27.50 39.17
C VAL A 50 34.04 -27.82 40.16
N VAL A 51 32.81 -27.40 39.87
CA VAL A 51 31.65 -27.66 40.73
C VAL A 51 31.35 -29.16 40.79
N ARG A 52 31.39 -29.86 39.65
CA ARG A 52 31.20 -31.32 39.59
C ARG A 52 32.20 -32.04 40.49
N THR A 53 33.50 -31.76 40.37
CA THR A 53 34.53 -32.40 41.19
C THR A 53 34.31 -32.11 42.69
N ALA A 54 33.96 -30.87 43.05
CA ALA A 54 33.69 -30.53 44.45
C ALA A 54 32.47 -31.28 45.02
N LEU A 55 31.42 -31.51 44.23
CA LEU A 55 30.24 -32.27 44.65
C LEU A 55 30.54 -33.78 44.75
N GLU A 56 31.33 -34.32 43.82
CA GLU A 56 31.81 -35.70 43.86
C GLU A 56 32.66 -35.98 45.11
N ASP A 57 33.57 -35.07 45.46
CA ASP A 57 34.41 -35.16 46.66
C ASP A 57 33.59 -35.13 47.96
N LEU A 58 32.42 -34.48 47.96
CA LEU A 58 31.48 -34.46 49.09
C LEU A 58 30.63 -35.74 49.18
N GLY A 59 30.58 -36.55 48.12
CA GLY A 59 29.78 -37.78 48.06
C GLY A 59 28.26 -37.56 48.03
N ASP A 60 27.80 -36.36 47.69
CA ASP A 60 26.37 -36.04 47.60
C ASP A 60 25.83 -36.35 46.19
N GLU A 61 25.42 -37.60 45.98
CA GLU A 61 24.89 -38.07 44.69
C GLU A 61 23.65 -37.28 44.24
N GLN A 62 22.82 -36.79 45.18
CA GLN A 62 21.62 -36.03 44.85
C GLN A 62 21.97 -34.62 44.35
N ALA A 63 22.96 -33.98 44.97
CA ALA A 63 23.48 -32.70 44.49
C ALA A 63 24.17 -32.82 43.13
N CYS A 64 24.94 -33.89 42.90
CA CYS A 64 25.53 -34.18 41.58
C CYS A 64 24.45 -34.36 40.50
N ALA A 65 23.42 -35.17 40.76
CA ALA A 65 22.33 -35.40 39.81
C ALA A 65 21.53 -34.12 39.51
N ALA A 66 21.27 -33.29 40.53
CA ALA A 66 20.60 -32.00 40.34
C ALA A 66 21.44 -31.03 39.52
N PHE A 67 22.76 -31.02 39.74
CA PHE A 67 23.69 -30.19 38.97
C PHE A 67 23.74 -30.59 37.49
N GLU A 68 23.82 -31.88 37.19
CA GLU A 68 23.78 -32.38 35.79
C GLU A 68 22.46 -32.02 35.10
N ALA A 69 21.33 -32.18 35.78
CA ALA A 69 20.03 -31.81 35.23
C ALA A 69 19.94 -30.30 34.89
N ILE A 70 20.60 -29.44 35.67
CA ILE A 70 20.67 -28.00 35.38
C ILE A 70 21.55 -27.73 34.15
N LEU A 71 22.67 -28.44 34.01
CA LEU A 71 23.53 -28.31 32.82
C LEU A 71 22.80 -28.76 31.55
N ASP A 72 22.11 -29.90 31.60
CA ASP A 72 21.28 -30.39 30.49
C ASP A 72 20.20 -29.38 30.10
N LEU A 73 19.49 -28.81 31.08
CA LEU A 73 18.49 -27.77 30.84
C LEU A 73 19.10 -26.50 30.23
N SER A 74 20.29 -26.10 30.68
CA SER A 74 20.98 -24.91 30.18
C SER A 74 21.47 -25.10 28.75
N LEU A 75 21.98 -26.29 28.41
CA LEU A 75 22.34 -26.66 27.04
C LEU A 75 21.11 -26.64 26.11
N LEU A 76 20.01 -27.24 26.56
CA LEU A 76 18.76 -27.24 25.81
C LEU A 76 18.20 -25.82 25.61
N GLU A 77 18.27 -24.96 26.63
CA GLU A 77 17.88 -23.55 26.51
C GLU A 77 18.73 -22.84 25.44
N ARG A 78 20.05 -23.05 25.43
CA ARG A 78 20.93 -22.46 24.42
C ARG A 78 20.61 -22.94 23.02
N GLU A 79 20.41 -24.25 22.84
CA GLU A 79 20.01 -24.83 21.55
C GLU A 79 18.68 -24.24 21.04
N LEU A 80 17.70 -24.07 21.92
CA LEU A 80 16.42 -23.46 21.58
C LEU A 80 16.55 -21.97 21.21
N LEU A 81 17.41 -21.22 21.90
CA LEU A 81 17.69 -19.82 21.58
C LEU A 81 18.41 -19.68 20.23
N GLU A 82 19.41 -20.52 19.97
CA GLU A 82 20.16 -20.57 18.71
C GLU A 82 19.26 -20.96 17.53
N ASP A 83 18.43 -22.00 17.68
CA ASP A 83 17.44 -22.39 16.67
C ASP A 83 16.45 -21.25 16.39
N GLY A 84 15.94 -20.61 17.44
CA GLY A 84 15.05 -19.45 17.31
C GLY A 84 15.70 -18.28 16.57
N ALA A 85 16.96 -17.97 16.88
CA ALA A 85 17.73 -16.94 16.18
C ALA A 85 17.95 -17.30 14.70
N ARG A 86 18.35 -18.54 14.42
CA ARG A 86 18.54 -19.05 13.06
C ARG A 86 17.24 -18.98 12.24
N ARG A 87 16.11 -19.40 12.81
CA ARG A 87 14.79 -19.32 12.16
C ARG A 87 14.39 -17.88 11.85
N ARG A 88 14.62 -16.94 12.78
CA ARG A 88 14.37 -15.50 12.55
C ARG A 88 15.23 -14.94 11.42
N THR A 89 16.52 -15.25 11.39
CA THR A 89 17.42 -14.80 10.32
C THR A 89 16.97 -15.34 8.96
N LEU A 90 16.65 -16.63 8.87
CA LEU A 90 16.15 -17.24 7.63
C LEU A 90 14.81 -16.63 7.19
N ALA A 91 13.91 -16.35 8.14
CA ALA A 91 12.64 -15.70 7.85
C ALA A 91 12.83 -14.29 7.25
N LEU A 92 13.75 -13.49 7.80
CA LEU A 92 14.07 -12.17 7.26
C LEU A 92 14.66 -12.23 5.85
N LEU A 93 15.54 -13.20 5.58
CA LEU A 93 16.10 -13.40 4.23
C LEU A 93 15.00 -13.74 3.21
N ARG A 94 14.05 -14.61 3.59
CA ARG A 94 12.88 -14.95 2.75
C ARG A 94 11.97 -13.76 2.48
N VAL A 95 11.75 -12.91 3.49
CA VAL A 95 11.00 -11.66 3.31
C VAL A 95 11.70 -10.75 2.32
N GLN A 96 13.02 -10.55 2.45
CA GLN A 96 13.78 -9.74 1.49
C GLN A 96 13.70 -10.31 0.07
N GLU A 97 13.79 -11.64 -0.09
CA GLU A 97 13.64 -12.31 -1.38
C GLU A 97 12.26 -12.03 -1.99
N GLY A 98 11.17 -12.29 -1.25
CA GLY A 98 9.80 -12.06 -1.73
C GLY A 98 9.55 -10.60 -2.09
N LEU A 99 9.99 -9.66 -1.24
CA LEU A 99 9.86 -8.23 -1.52
C LEU A 99 10.67 -7.78 -2.74
N SER A 100 11.82 -8.38 -3.00
CA SER A 100 12.63 -8.07 -4.18
C SER A 100 11.89 -8.40 -5.48
N LYS A 101 11.12 -9.49 -5.51
CA LYS A 101 10.30 -9.89 -6.66
C LYS A 101 9.16 -8.91 -6.92
N LEU A 102 8.57 -8.34 -5.86
CA LEU A 102 7.57 -7.28 -5.99
C LEU A 102 8.15 -5.96 -6.51
N ARG A 103 9.47 -5.76 -6.46
CA ARG A 103 10.07 -4.49 -6.91
C ARG A 103 9.93 -4.27 -8.41
N ALA A 104 9.92 -5.35 -9.20
CA ALA A 104 9.84 -5.31 -10.65
C ALA A 104 8.41 -5.09 -11.19
N VAL A 105 7.40 -5.04 -10.31
CA VAL A 105 6.00 -4.93 -10.73
C VAL A 105 5.61 -3.48 -11.00
N ASP A 106 5.03 -3.27 -12.19
CA ASP A 106 4.74 -1.95 -12.75
C ASP A 106 3.29 -1.49 -12.61
N THR A 107 2.38 -2.39 -12.21
CA THR A 107 0.94 -2.10 -12.11
C THR A 107 0.36 -2.45 -10.74
N VAL A 108 -0.66 -1.70 -10.32
CA VAL A 108 -1.35 -1.93 -9.04
C VAL A 108 -2.04 -3.30 -9.01
N THR A 109 -2.67 -3.72 -10.11
CA THR A 109 -3.36 -5.02 -10.18
C THR A 109 -2.39 -6.19 -9.98
N GLU A 110 -1.24 -6.14 -10.65
CA GLU A 110 -0.26 -7.22 -10.58
C GLU A 110 0.42 -7.28 -9.21
N ILE A 111 0.73 -6.15 -8.57
CA ILE A 111 1.41 -6.17 -7.27
C ILE A 111 0.49 -6.67 -6.16
N VAL A 112 -0.81 -6.37 -6.27
CA VAL A 112 -1.87 -6.87 -5.38
C VAL A 112 -2.02 -8.39 -5.51
N ASP A 113 -1.98 -8.92 -6.73
CA ASP A 113 -2.08 -10.37 -6.98
C ASP A 113 -0.80 -11.13 -6.58
N ARG A 114 0.37 -10.53 -6.84
CA ARG A 114 1.67 -11.11 -6.51
C ARG A 114 1.95 -11.17 -5.00
N ALA A 115 1.45 -10.23 -4.21
CA ALA A 115 1.82 -10.14 -2.80
C ALA A 115 1.47 -11.39 -1.96
N PRO A 116 0.22 -11.94 -2.01
CA PRO A 116 -0.09 -13.21 -1.36
C PRO A 116 0.76 -14.38 -1.87
N ARG A 117 1.02 -14.42 -3.19
CA ARG A 117 1.85 -15.45 -3.81
C ARG A 117 3.27 -15.45 -3.22
N GLU A 118 3.92 -14.30 -3.16
CA GLU A 118 5.29 -14.22 -2.65
C GLU A 118 5.39 -14.52 -1.15
N LEU A 119 4.33 -14.24 -0.38
CA LEU A 119 4.27 -14.63 1.02
C LEU A 119 4.22 -16.17 1.17
N VAL A 120 3.50 -16.87 0.29
CA VAL A 120 3.47 -18.33 0.26
C VAL A 120 4.77 -18.91 -0.30
N GLU A 121 5.13 -18.54 -1.53
CA GLU A 121 6.26 -19.14 -2.27
C GLU A 121 7.61 -18.78 -1.66
N SER A 122 7.83 -17.53 -1.25
CA SER A 122 9.12 -17.08 -0.70
C SER A 122 9.19 -17.23 0.83
N CYS A 123 8.11 -16.91 1.56
CA CYS A 123 8.14 -16.93 3.04
C CYS A 123 7.69 -18.28 3.65
N GLY A 124 7.15 -19.19 2.84
CA GLY A 124 6.84 -20.56 3.25
C GLY A 124 5.56 -20.69 4.09
N PHE A 125 4.58 -19.82 3.85
CA PHE A 125 3.20 -20.01 4.31
C PHE A 125 2.45 -20.95 3.36
N ASP A 126 1.35 -21.54 3.80
CA ASP A 126 0.53 -22.42 2.95
C ASP A 126 -0.47 -21.61 2.13
N ARG A 127 -1.02 -20.58 2.76
CA ARG A 127 -2.04 -19.71 2.18
C ARG A 127 -1.81 -18.29 2.64
N ALA A 128 -2.09 -17.34 1.74
CA ALA A 128 -2.09 -15.94 2.06
C ALA A 128 -3.26 -15.24 1.38
N VAL A 129 -3.76 -14.19 2.03
CA VAL A 129 -4.83 -13.34 1.49
C VAL A 129 -4.54 -11.88 1.79
N LEU A 130 -4.94 -11.01 0.85
CA LEU A 130 -4.83 -9.57 0.96
C LEU A 130 -6.22 -8.96 1.03
N PHE A 131 -6.50 -8.25 2.12
CA PHE A 131 -7.69 -7.45 2.31
C PHE A 131 -7.37 -5.98 2.10
N ARG A 132 -8.27 -5.26 1.42
CA ARG A 132 -8.29 -3.80 1.37
C ARG A 132 -9.40 -3.26 2.25
N VAL A 133 -9.11 -2.14 2.92
CA VAL A 133 -10.11 -1.39 3.67
C VAL A 133 -10.78 -0.37 2.75
N HIS A 134 -12.10 -0.50 2.57
CA HIS A 134 -12.90 0.45 1.80
C HIS A 134 -14.19 0.78 2.56
N GLU A 135 -14.42 2.06 2.85
CA GLU A 135 -15.60 2.54 3.58
C GLU A 135 -15.87 1.81 4.92
N GLY A 136 -14.80 1.45 5.63
CA GLY A 136 -14.91 0.70 6.89
C GLY A 136 -15.25 -0.78 6.74
N ARG A 137 -15.19 -1.33 5.52
CA ARG A 137 -15.34 -2.76 5.24
C ARG A 137 -14.03 -3.37 4.78
N MET A 138 -13.85 -4.65 5.09
CA MET A 138 -12.75 -5.45 4.55
C MET A 138 -13.20 -6.14 3.27
N MET A 139 -12.53 -5.82 2.17
CA MET A 139 -12.73 -6.47 0.88
C MET A 139 -11.52 -7.33 0.58
N MET A 140 -11.72 -8.63 0.42
CA MET A 140 -10.63 -9.51 -0.04
C MET A 140 -10.34 -9.18 -1.50
N GLU A 141 -9.12 -8.73 -1.78
CA GLU A 141 -8.71 -8.28 -3.10
C GLU A 141 -7.95 -9.37 -3.87
N SER A 142 -7.15 -10.17 -3.16
CA SER A 142 -6.48 -11.34 -3.72
C SER A 142 -6.27 -12.42 -2.66
N ALA A 143 -6.17 -13.67 -3.10
CA ALA A 143 -5.87 -14.85 -2.30
C ALA A 143 -4.95 -15.79 -3.11
N TYR A 144 -4.02 -16.45 -2.44
CA TYR A 144 -3.16 -17.45 -3.04
C TYR A 144 -2.97 -18.64 -2.10
N PHE A 145 -3.40 -19.83 -2.53
CA PHE A 145 -3.43 -21.06 -1.74
C PHE A 145 -2.51 -22.14 -2.32
N GLY A 146 -1.33 -21.74 -2.82
CA GLY A 146 -0.39 -22.66 -3.46
C GLY A 146 -1.01 -23.30 -4.71
N ASN A 147 -1.18 -24.62 -4.66
CA ASN A 147 -1.74 -25.39 -5.77
C ASN A 147 -3.27 -25.33 -5.88
N ASP A 148 -3.97 -24.79 -4.87
CA ASP A 148 -5.44 -24.72 -4.82
C ASP A 148 -5.98 -23.39 -5.37
N ALA A 149 -5.80 -23.16 -6.67
CA ALA A 149 -6.27 -21.94 -7.34
C ALA A 149 -7.81 -21.80 -7.34
N GLU A 150 -8.52 -22.93 -7.38
CA GLU A 150 -9.99 -22.94 -7.32
C GLU A 150 -10.50 -22.53 -5.93
N GLY A 151 -9.90 -23.09 -4.86
CA GLY A 151 -10.20 -22.71 -3.49
C GLY A 151 -9.90 -21.24 -3.21
N ALA A 152 -8.78 -20.71 -3.73
CA ALA A 152 -8.44 -19.28 -3.62
C ALA A 152 -9.50 -18.40 -4.31
N SER A 153 -9.93 -18.75 -5.52
CA SER A 153 -10.96 -18.02 -6.25
C SER A 153 -12.32 -18.04 -5.54
N LYS A 154 -12.72 -19.20 -5.01
CA LYS A 154 -13.94 -19.36 -4.19
C LYS A 154 -13.88 -18.54 -2.90
N MET A 155 -12.71 -18.49 -2.27
CA MET A 155 -12.48 -17.68 -1.07
C MET A 155 -12.70 -16.19 -1.35
N VAL A 156 -12.10 -15.66 -2.42
CA VAL A 156 -12.26 -14.25 -2.78
C VAL A 156 -13.73 -13.92 -3.02
N ALA A 157 -14.43 -14.73 -3.81
CA ALA A 157 -15.85 -14.52 -4.10
C ALA A 157 -16.72 -14.57 -2.82
N PHE A 158 -16.48 -15.55 -1.94
CA PHE A 158 -17.20 -15.67 -0.68
C PHE A 158 -16.92 -14.48 0.25
N ALA A 159 -15.66 -14.13 0.48
CA ALA A 159 -15.28 -13.04 1.37
C ALA A 159 -15.80 -11.68 0.87
N GLN A 160 -15.84 -11.46 -0.45
CA GLN A 160 -16.44 -10.27 -1.06
C GLN A 160 -17.96 -10.21 -0.87
N SER A 161 -18.65 -11.36 -0.83
CA SER A 161 -20.10 -11.41 -0.55
C SER A 161 -20.42 -11.10 0.92
N VAL A 162 -19.53 -11.46 1.84
CA VAL A 162 -19.68 -11.17 3.28
C VAL A 162 -19.29 -9.73 3.61
N ALA A 163 -18.19 -9.23 3.02
CA ALA A 163 -17.67 -7.87 3.15
C ALA A 163 -17.77 -7.30 4.58
N PRO A 164 -17.10 -7.95 5.56
CA PRO A 164 -17.32 -7.66 6.96
C PRO A 164 -16.98 -6.22 7.32
N LEU A 165 -17.81 -5.63 8.17
CA LEU A 165 -17.59 -4.31 8.74
C LEU A 165 -16.46 -4.40 9.76
N LEU A 166 -15.55 -3.43 9.73
CA LEU A 166 -14.55 -3.21 10.75
C LEU A 166 -15.22 -2.58 11.96
N ASP A 167 -15.87 -3.40 12.77
CA ASP A 167 -16.38 -3.01 14.08
C ASP A 167 -15.38 -3.30 15.20
N HIS A 168 -15.65 -2.81 16.40
CA HIS A 168 -14.73 -2.82 17.54
C HIS A 168 -14.38 -4.21 18.08
N MET A 169 -14.96 -5.29 17.55
CA MET A 169 -14.78 -6.65 18.07
C MET A 169 -13.85 -7.51 17.21
N LEU A 170 -13.32 -7.00 16.10
CA LEU A 170 -12.41 -7.76 15.24
C LEU A 170 -10.93 -7.55 15.59
N VAL A 171 -10.12 -8.60 15.41
CA VAL A 171 -8.65 -8.55 15.50
C VAL A 171 -8.09 -7.41 14.64
N GLU A 172 -8.66 -7.23 13.44
CA GLU A 172 -8.27 -6.21 12.48
C GLU A 172 -8.54 -4.79 12.98
N THR A 173 -9.53 -4.60 13.85
CA THR A 173 -9.82 -3.30 14.45
C THR A 173 -8.79 -2.91 15.51
N GLU A 174 -8.30 -3.87 16.29
CA GLU A 174 -7.17 -3.63 17.19
C GLU A 174 -5.87 -3.38 16.40
N MET A 175 -5.67 -4.02 15.24
CA MET A 175 -4.55 -3.72 14.35
C MET A 175 -4.61 -2.30 13.79
N ILE A 176 -5.79 -1.79 13.44
CA ILE A 176 -5.99 -0.37 13.05
C ILE A 176 -5.67 0.55 14.22
N ARG A 177 -6.14 0.21 15.42
CA ARG A 177 -6.00 1.09 16.58
C ARG A 177 -4.57 1.14 17.12
N ARG A 178 -3.86 0.01 17.12
CA ARG A 178 -2.53 -0.13 17.74
C ARG A 178 -1.39 -0.09 16.74
N HIS A 179 -1.67 -0.22 15.44
CA HIS A 179 -0.65 -0.41 14.41
C HIS A 179 0.32 -1.53 14.80
N ARG A 180 -0.21 -2.73 15.04
CA ARG A 180 0.56 -3.92 15.44
C ARG A 180 0.03 -5.18 14.74
N PRO A 181 0.89 -6.19 14.51
CA PRO A 181 0.43 -7.44 13.94
C PRO A 181 -0.35 -8.23 14.99
N ALA A 182 -1.14 -9.19 14.51
CA ALA A 182 -1.86 -10.13 15.35
C ALA A 182 -1.49 -11.57 15.03
N ILE A 183 -1.66 -12.42 16.04
CA ILE A 183 -1.53 -13.87 15.94
C ILE A 183 -2.76 -14.49 16.59
N VAL A 184 -3.43 -15.37 15.85
CA VAL A 184 -4.58 -16.13 16.32
C VAL A 184 -4.21 -17.60 16.29
N ARG A 185 -4.07 -18.20 17.49
CA ARG A 185 -3.63 -19.60 17.64
C ARG A 185 -4.78 -20.60 17.57
N ASP A 186 -6.01 -20.16 17.88
CA ASP A 186 -7.23 -20.97 17.81
C ASP A 186 -8.39 -20.16 17.24
N ALA A 187 -8.43 -20.05 15.92
CA ALA A 187 -9.45 -19.29 15.21
C ALA A 187 -10.86 -19.87 15.39
N ARG A 188 -11.00 -21.16 15.73
CA ARG A 188 -12.32 -21.79 15.89
C ARG A 188 -12.97 -21.46 17.23
N ASN A 189 -12.24 -20.90 18.18
CA ASN A 189 -12.80 -20.52 19.48
C ASN A 189 -12.57 -19.04 19.84
N ASP A 190 -11.80 -18.31 19.03
CA ASP A 190 -11.53 -16.90 19.25
C ASP A 190 -12.79 -16.04 18.96
N PRO A 191 -13.30 -15.24 19.91
CA PRO A 191 -14.46 -14.39 19.68
C PRO A 191 -14.16 -13.15 18.83
N LEU A 192 -12.88 -12.82 18.61
CA LEU A 192 -12.44 -11.62 17.90
C LEU A 192 -12.26 -11.84 16.39
N VAL A 193 -12.61 -13.02 15.88
CA VAL A 193 -12.44 -13.35 14.46
C VAL A 193 -13.77 -13.31 13.73
N ASN A 194 -13.71 -13.11 12.41
CA ASN A 194 -14.90 -13.25 11.59
C ASN A 194 -15.28 -14.72 11.41
N ARG A 195 -16.35 -15.16 12.08
CA ARG A 195 -16.73 -16.57 12.09
C ARG A 195 -17.07 -17.14 10.71
N ALA A 196 -17.76 -16.36 9.87
CA ALA A 196 -18.14 -16.80 8.53
C ALA A 196 -16.91 -17.09 7.65
N ILE A 197 -15.90 -16.22 7.71
CA ILE A 197 -14.66 -16.40 6.96
C ILE A 197 -13.86 -17.59 7.51
N VAL A 198 -13.74 -17.72 8.84
CA VAL A 198 -12.99 -18.83 9.47
C VAL A 198 -13.62 -20.19 9.16
N ASP A 199 -14.95 -20.30 9.25
CA ASP A 199 -15.65 -21.56 8.98
C ASP A 199 -15.53 -21.95 7.50
N PHE A 200 -15.61 -20.98 6.58
CA PHE A 200 -15.44 -21.24 5.14
C PHE A 200 -13.98 -21.56 4.78
N SER A 201 -13.00 -20.90 5.40
CA SER A 201 -11.57 -21.13 5.13
C SER A 201 -11.00 -22.38 5.79
N MET A 202 -11.72 -22.94 6.77
CA MET A 202 -11.26 -24.00 7.66
C MET A 202 -9.94 -23.67 8.40
N THR A 203 -9.59 -22.38 8.50
CA THR A 203 -8.37 -21.93 9.17
C THR A 203 -8.43 -22.28 10.65
N ARG A 204 -7.35 -22.89 11.16
CA ARG A 204 -7.21 -23.23 12.58
C ARG A 204 -6.43 -22.17 13.36
N SER A 205 -5.41 -21.61 12.73
CA SER A 205 -4.55 -20.58 13.30
C SER A 205 -4.00 -19.72 12.17
N TYR A 206 -3.86 -18.41 12.37
CA TYR A 206 -3.33 -17.50 11.35
C TYR A 206 -2.62 -16.30 11.97
N VAL A 207 -1.79 -15.65 11.17
CA VAL A 207 -1.17 -14.38 11.50
C VAL A 207 -1.67 -13.30 10.56
N ALA A 208 -1.68 -12.07 11.05
CA ALA A 208 -2.23 -10.93 10.35
C ALA A 208 -1.36 -9.69 10.56
N ALA A 209 -1.15 -8.91 9.52
CA ALA A 209 -0.47 -7.62 9.60
C ALA A 209 -1.19 -6.53 8.78
N PRO A 210 -1.33 -5.31 9.32
CA PRO A 210 -1.79 -4.15 8.58
C PRO A 210 -0.77 -3.69 7.55
N VAL A 211 -1.27 -3.25 6.39
CA VAL A 211 -0.49 -2.60 5.33
C VAL A 211 -0.58 -1.09 5.52
N MET A 212 0.56 -0.43 5.75
CA MET A 212 0.62 0.98 6.21
C MET A 212 1.78 1.81 5.62
N PRO A 213 1.84 2.07 4.30
CA PRO A 213 2.94 2.83 3.70
C PRO A 213 3.17 4.22 4.32
N THR A 214 2.10 4.91 4.70
CA THR A 214 2.13 6.28 5.26
C THR A 214 1.67 6.34 6.72
N GLY A 215 1.75 5.22 7.45
CA GLY A 215 1.27 5.12 8.82
C GLY A 215 -0.26 5.05 8.97
N LYS A 216 -1.01 5.07 7.87
CA LYS A 216 -2.45 4.77 7.83
C LYS A 216 -2.68 3.36 7.32
N VAL A 217 -3.50 2.57 8.01
CA VAL A 217 -3.95 1.26 7.53
C VAL A 217 -4.80 1.40 6.28
N ILE A 218 -4.36 0.76 5.20
CA ILE A 218 -5.09 0.67 3.93
C ILE A 218 -5.62 -0.74 3.64
N GLY A 219 -5.16 -1.74 4.39
CA GLY A 219 -5.45 -3.14 4.17
C GLY A 219 -4.78 -4.03 5.21
N PHE A 220 -4.98 -5.33 5.08
CA PHE A 220 -4.38 -6.35 5.92
C PHE A 220 -3.90 -7.52 5.07
N LEU A 221 -2.77 -8.08 5.46
CA LEU A 221 -2.22 -9.29 4.91
C LEU A 221 -2.39 -10.40 5.95
N HIS A 222 -3.11 -11.46 5.60
CA HIS A 222 -3.27 -12.63 6.47
C HIS A 222 -2.58 -13.83 5.85
N ALA A 223 -2.02 -14.69 6.69
CA ALA A 223 -1.38 -15.93 6.26
C ALA A 223 -1.60 -17.05 7.27
N ASP A 224 -1.69 -18.28 6.77
CA ASP A 224 -1.78 -19.46 7.62
C ASP A 224 -0.93 -20.63 7.13
N ARG A 225 -0.95 -21.68 7.95
CA ARG A 225 -0.20 -22.91 7.77
C ARG A 225 -1.15 -24.13 7.77
N LEU A 226 -2.29 -24.00 7.09
CA LEU A 226 -3.33 -25.03 7.10
C LEU A 226 -2.84 -26.38 6.56
N TYR A 227 -2.17 -26.40 5.40
CA TYR A 227 -1.82 -27.64 4.71
C TYR A 227 -0.67 -28.40 5.40
N SER A 228 0.29 -27.67 5.97
CA SER A 228 1.36 -28.21 6.81
C SER A 228 0.87 -28.67 8.19
N GLY A 229 -0.32 -28.24 8.62
CA GLY A 229 -0.90 -28.57 9.93
C GLY A 229 -0.20 -27.90 11.12
N ARG A 230 0.75 -26.98 10.85
CA ARG A 230 1.52 -26.29 11.88
C ARG A 230 0.72 -25.11 12.44
N VAL A 231 0.74 -24.97 13.76
CA VAL A 231 0.21 -23.75 14.41
C VAL A 231 1.19 -22.61 14.20
N VAL A 232 0.69 -21.45 13.78
CA VAL A 232 1.52 -20.26 13.60
C VAL A 232 2.17 -19.80 14.91
N ASP A 233 3.37 -19.21 14.83
CA ASP A 233 4.11 -18.67 15.97
C ASP A 233 4.50 -17.19 15.82
N GLU A 234 5.25 -16.67 16.79
CA GLU A 234 5.74 -15.30 16.81
C GLU A 234 6.63 -14.98 15.61
N ILE A 235 7.44 -15.94 15.14
CA ILE A 235 8.30 -15.75 13.97
C ILE A 235 7.43 -15.59 12.73
N ASP A 236 6.38 -16.40 12.59
CA ASP A 236 5.41 -16.26 11.50
C ASP A 236 4.76 -14.86 11.51
N ARG A 237 4.34 -14.39 12.69
CA ARG A 237 3.73 -13.06 12.85
C ARG A 237 4.69 -11.95 12.41
N ASP A 238 5.93 -12.02 12.89
CA ASP A 238 6.95 -11.00 12.61
C ASP A 238 7.38 -11.06 11.14
N THR A 239 7.35 -12.23 10.51
CA THR A 239 7.57 -12.43 9.06
C THR A 239 6.50 -11.71 8.24
N VAL A 240 5.21 -11.95 8.54
CA VAL A 240 4.10 -11.30 7.82
C VAL A 240 4.12 -9.79 8.06
N TRP A 241 4.48 -9.35 9.26
CA TRP A 241 4.62 -7.93 9.57
C TRP A 241 5.72 -7.26 8.73
N ALA A 242 6.94 -7.79 8.76
CA ALA A 242 8.06 -7.26 7.98
C ALA A 242 7.76 -7.25 6.48
N PHE A 243 7.08 -8.30 5.98
CA PHE A 243 6.63 -8.35 4.60
C PHE A 243 5.56 -7.30 4.30
N ALA A 244 4.55 -7.12 5.16
CA ALA A 244 3.48 -6.14 4.97
C ALA A 244 4.00 -4.69 4.97
N GLU A 245 5.01 -4.38 5.79
CA GLU A 245 5.69 -3.09 5.77
C GLU A 245 6.38 -2.85 4.42
N GLY A 246 7.21 -3.81 3.98
CA GLY A 246 7.90 -3.72 2.69
C GLY A 246 6.95 -3.67 1.49
N PHE A 247 5.89 -4.46 1.52
CA PHE A 247 4.83 -4.47 0.51
C PHE A 247 4.12 -3.12 0.46
N GLY A 248 3.81 -2.51 1.61
CA GLY A 248 3.20 -1.18 1.67
C GLY A 248 3.98 -0.16 0.87
N TYR A 249 5.30 -0.09 1.06
CA TYR A 249 6.18 0.81 0.30
C TYR A 249 6.23 0.48 -1.19
N ALA A 250 6.30 -0.81 -1.55
CA ALA A 250 6.30 -1.24 -2.94
C ALA A 250 4.98 -0.87 -3.64
N TYR A 251 3.85 -1.10 -2.98
CA TYR A 251 2.50 -0.74 -3.43
C TYR A 251 2.36 0.76 -3.64
N GLU A 252 2.75 1.59 -2.67
CA GLU A 252 2.67 3.05 -2.80
C GLU A 252 3.52 3.56 -3.97
N ARG A 253 4.74 3.04 -4.12
CA ARG A 253 5.60 3.36 -5.25
C ARG A 253 4.93 3.01 -6.58
N THR A 254 4.34 1.82 -6.70
CA THR A 254 3.65 1.39 -7.92
C THR A 254 2.42 2.27 -8.22
N VAL A 255 1.62 2.63 -7.20
CA VAL A 255 0.50 3.59 -7.33
C VAL A 255 0.97 4.96 -7.85
N LEU A 256 2.11 5.45 -7.34
CA LEU A 256 2.67 6.74 -7.76
C LEU A 256 3.18 6.71 -9.20
N VAL A 257 3.92 5.65 -9.58
CA VAL A 257 4.43 5.46 -10.94
C VAL A 257 3.28 5.34 -11.95
N GLU A 258 2.27 4.53 -11.64
CA GLU A 258 1.12 4.34 -12.53
C GLU A 258 0.31 5.64 -12.68
N ARG A 259 0.14 6.41 -11.60
CA ARG A 259 -0.49 7.73 -11.65
C ARG A 259 0.30 8.70 -12.53
N MET A 260 1.62 8.75 -12.39
CA MET A 260 2.50 9.61 -13.19
C MET A 260 2.40 9.25 -14.68
N ARG A 261 2.46 7.96 -15.02
CA ARG A 261 2.29 7.47 -16.40
C ARG A 261 0.95 7.89 -16.98
N ARG A 262 -0.14 7.75 -16.21
CA ARG A 262 -1.49 8.16 -16.65
C ARG A 262 -1.59 9.67 -16.87
N GLN A 263 -1.03 10.48 -15.98
CA GLN A 263 -1.01 11.95 -16.13
C GLN A 263 -0.19 12.37 -17.34
N HIS A 264 0.97 11.76 -17.57
CA HIS A 264 1.78 12.02 -18.76
C HIS A 264 1.02 11.67 -20.04
N ALA A 265 0.36 10.51 -20.09
CA ALA A 265 -0.45 10.11 -21.23
C ALA A 265 -1.66 11.04 -21.48
N GLU A 266 -2.25 11.62 -20.44
CA GLU A 266 -3.30 12.63 -20.57
C GLU A 266 -2.77 13.95 -21.14
N VAL A 267 -1.61 14.42 -20.68
CA VAL A 267 -0.94 15.62 -21.21
C VAL A 267 -0.55 15.44 -22.68
N CYS A 268 0.06 14.32 -23.05
CA CYS A 268 0.41 14.04 -24.45
C CYS A 268 -0.82 14.00 -25.35
N ARG A 269 -1.94 13.42 -24.90
CA ARG A 269 -3.20 13.41 -25.65
C ARG A 269 -3.78 14.81 -25.82
N ALA A 270 -3.77 15.62 -24.77
CA ALA A 270 -4.24 17.01 -24.84
C ALA A 270 -3.39 17.86 -25.81
N LEU A 271 -2.06 17.69 -25.79
CA LEU A 271 -1.15 18.38 -26.71
C LEU A 271 -1.38 17.95 -28.16
N ALA A 272 -1.54 16.66 -28.43
CA ALA A 272 -1.84 16.15 -29.78
C ALA A 272 -3.17 16.71 -30.30
N SER A 273 -4.22 16.73 -29.46
CA SER A 273 -5.51 17.31 -29.83
C SER A 273 -5.42 18.82 -30.12
N ALA A 274 -4.61 19.56 -29.36
CA ALA A 274 -4.39 20.99 -29.62
C ALA A 274 -3.62 21.24 -30.92
N ASP A 275 -2.63 20.41 -31.23
CA ASP A 275 -1.86 20.45 -32.48
C ASP A 275 -2.73 20.13 -33.70
N GLU A 276 -3.61 19.13 -33.60
CA GLU A 276 -4.62 18.83 -34.64
C GLU A 276 -5.59 19.99 -34.87
N ALA A 277 -6.11 20.60 -33.79
CA ALA A 277 -6.99 21.76 -33.89
C ALA A 277 -6.28 22.98 -34.51
N ALA A 278 -5.01 23.20 -34.17
CA ALA A 278 -4.19 24.27 -34.73
C ALA A 278 -3.96 24.08 -36.24
N ARG A 279 -3.66 22.84 -36.68
CA ARG A 279 -3.55 22.51 -38.11
C ARG A 279 -4.87 22.69 -38.85
N ALA A 280 -5.99 22.24 -38.28
CA ALA A 280 -7.30 22.41 -38.90
C ALA A 280 -7.66 23.89 -39.10
N LEU A 281 -7.30 24.77 -38.15
CA LEU A 281 -7.48 26.22 -38.29
C LEU A 281 -6.59 26.83 -39.37
N GLN A 282 -5.36 26.32 -39.56
CA GLN A 282 -4.47 26.75 -40.64
C GLN A 282 -4.98 26.29 -42.02
N ASP A 283 -5.40 25.04 -42.14
CA ASP A 283 -5.89 24.44 -43.39
C ASP A 283 -7.25 24.99 -43.83
N ALA A 284 -8.09 25.44 -42.88
CA ALA A 284 -9.37 26.08 -43.17
C ALA A 284 -9.25 27.43 -43.91
N GLY A 285 -8.02 27.90 -44.22
CA GLY A 285 -7.80 29.01 -45.14
C GLY A 285 -8.45 30.31 -44.67
N LEU A 286 -8.26 30.68 -43.40
CA LEU A 286 -8.65 32.01 -42.94
C LEU A 286 -7.80 33.07 -43.65
N ASP A 287 -8.39 33.75 -44.64
CA ASP A 287 -7.84 34.95 -45.23
C ASP A 287 -7.82 36.07 -44.17
N LEU A 288 -6.70 36.17 -43.46
CA LEU A 288 -6.40 37.19 -42.45
C LEU A 288 -6.47 38.63 -43.00
N ARG A 289 -6.75 38.83 -44.30
CA ARG A 289 -6.95 40.15 -44.93
C ARG A 289 -8.38 40.68 -44.82
N LYS A 290 -9.33 39.92 -44.26
CA LYS A 290 -10.66 40.41 -43.87
C LYS A 290 -10.91 40.22 -42.37
N VAL A 291 -10.04 40.80 -41.56
CA VAL A 291 -10.34 41.07 -40.16
C VAL A 291 -10.35 42.60 -40.01
N GLU A 292 -11.55 43.19 -40.09
CA GLU A 292 -11.77 44.53 -39.55
C GLU A 292 -11.28 44.54 -38.08
N PRO A 293 -10.60 45.59 -37.62
CA PRO A 293 -9.90 45.58 -36.34
C PRO A 293 -10.90 45.38 -35.20
N ALA A 294 -10.94 44.14 -34.72
CA ALA A 294 -11.82 43.72 -33.63
C ALA A 294 -11.22 44.13 -32.28
N GLU A 295 -11.02 45.43 -32.08
CA GLU A 295 -10.79 46.03 -30.76
C GLU A 295 -12.03 45.88 -29.84
N HIS A 296 -13.13 45.32 -30.36
CA HIS A 296 -14.40 45.16 -29.67
C HIS A 296 -15.01 43.74 -29.77
N SER A 297 -14.22 42.68 -30.00
CA SER A 297 -14.76 41.31 -29.88
C SER A 297 -14.82 40.85 -28.42
N ALA A 298 -16.01 40.39 -28.00
CA ALA A 298 -16.23 39.75 -26.71
C ALA A 298 -15.32 38.53 -26.48
N ALA A 299 -14.87 37.86 -27.55
CA ALA A 299 -13.93 36.74 -27.47
C ALA A 299 -12.50 37.20 -27.12
N ALA A 300 -12.06 38.36 -27.62
CA ALA A 300 -10.75 38.93 -27.28
C ALA A 300 -10.73 39.45 -25.84
N ARG A 301 -11.84 40.01 -25.35
CA ARG A 301 -12.01 40.36 -23.93
C ARG A 301 -12.08 39.11 -23.05
N SER A 302 -12.77 38.06 -23.47
CA SER A 302 -12.83 36.79 -22.76
C SER A 302 -11.47 36.08 -22.69
N LEU A 303 -10.66 36.16 -23.76
CA LEU A 303 -9.31 35.59 -23.78
C LEU A 303 -8.32 36.43 -22.95
N ALA A 304 -8.44 37.76 -22.96
CA ALA A 304 -7.64 38.66 -22.12
C ALA A 304 -8.04 38.55 -20.63
N GLU A 305 -9.32 38.37 -20.32
CA GLU A 305 -9.81 38.07 -18.96
C GLU A 305 -9.35 36.68 -18.50
N ALA A 306 -9.41 35.66 -19.38
CA ALA A 306 -8.91 34.31 -19.11
C ALA A 306 -7.39 34.27 -18.90
N GLN A 307 -6.62 35.10 -19.64
CA GLN A 307 -5.17 35.23 -19.48
C GLN A 307 -4.78 36.09 -18.28
N SER A 308 -5.59 37.08 -17.88
CA SER A 308 -5.35 37.87 -16.66
C SER A 308 -5.59 37.08 -15.36
N TRP A 309 -6.28 35.93 -15.45
CA TRP A 309 -6.62 35.06 -14.32
C TRP A 309 -5.62 33.93 -14.05
N ALA A 310 -4.42 34.00 -14.62
CA ALA A 310 -3.27 33.16 -14.26
C ALA A 310 -2.76 33.47 -12.83
N HIS A 311 -3.64 33.35 -11.84
CA HIS A 311 -3.43 33.54 -10.42
C HIS A 311 -4.27 32.53 -9.63
N PRO A 312 -3.80 32.16 -8.44
CA PRO A 312 -2.87 31.08 -8.17
C PRO A 312 -3.54 29.69 -8.30
N THR A 313 -2.85 28.74 -8.91
CA THR A 313 -3.25 27.34 -9.08
C THR A 313 -3.87 26.81 -7.78
N LEU A 314 -5.19 26.60 -7.80
CA LEU A 314 -5.88 25.94 -6.70
C LEU A 314 -5.28 24.54 -6.57
N THR A 315 -4.97 24.13 -5.35
CA THR A 315 -4.57 22.76 -5.07
C THR A 315 -5.71 21.81 -5.44
N ARG A 316 -5.40 20.55 -5.76
CA ARG A 316 -6.41 19.53 -6.08
C ARG A 316 -7.56 19.50 -5.06
N ARG A 317 -7.24 19.65 -3.77
CA ARG A 317 -8.23 19.65 -2.70
C ARG A 317 -9.11 20.89 -2.67
N GLU A 318 -8.56 22.05 -3.01
CA GLU A 318 -9.33 23.29 -3.15
C GLU A 318 -10.27 23.24 -4.38
N ILE A 319 -9.87 22.57 -5.46
CA ILE A 319 -10.72 22.33 -6.64
C ILE A 319 -11.89 21.40 -6.29
N GLU A 320 -11.64 20.30 -5.57
CA GLU A 320 -12.69 19.38 -5.11
C GLU A 320 -13.73 20.09 -4.22
N VAL A 321 -13.25 20.91 -3.27
CA VAL A 321 -14.12 21.71 -2.40
C VAL A 321 -14.91 22.74 -3.23
N LEU A 322 -14.28 23.42 -4.18
CA LEU A 322 -14.93 24.39 -5.07
C LEU A 322 -16.00 23.75 -5.96
N ARG A 323 -15.76 22.55 -6.50
CA ARG A 323 -16.74 21.80 -7.31
C ARG A 323 -17.98 21.46 -6.48
N LEU A 324 -17.80 21.01 -5.25
CA LEU A 324 -18.92 20.70 -4.37
C LEU A 324 -19.64 21.95 -3.86
N MET A 325 -18.92 23.07 -3.69
CA MET A 325 -19.52 24.39 -3.45
C MET A 325 -20.42 24.81 -4.61
N ALA A 326 -19.96 24.63 -5.85
CA ALA A 326 -20.72 24.93 -7.06
C ALA A 326 -21.95 24.02 -7.22
N GLY A 327 -21.85 22.77 -6.78
CA GLY A 327 -22.99 21.83 -6.69
C GLY A 327 -23.95 22.09 -5.51
N GLY A 328 -23.86 23.25 -4.84
CA GLY A 328 -24.78 23.66 -3.78
C GLY A 328 -24.64 22.91 -2.45
N ARG A 329 -23.60 22.09 -2.26
CA ARG A 329 -23.41 21.30 -1.03
C ARG A 329 -23.08 22.19 0.16
N THR A 330 -23.48 21.81 1.37
CA THR A 330 -23.08 22.51 2.62
C THR A 330 -21.69 22.07 3.08
N ASN A 331 -21.04 22.80 3.99
CA ASN A 331 -19.74 22.38 4.52
C ASN A 331 -19.79 21.03 5.26
N GLN A 332 -20.94 20.68 5.85
CA GLN A 332 -21.16 19.36 6.46
C GLN A 332 -21.21 18.25 5.40
N GLN A 333 -21.94 18.49 4.30
CA GLN A 333 -22.02 17.54 3.19
C GLN A 333 -20.67 17.38 2.49
N ILE A 334 -19.93 18.47 2.31
CA ILE A 334 -18.57 18.44 1.77
C ILE A 334 -17.63 17.67 2.73
N ALA A 335 -17.74 17.88 4.03
CA ALA A 335 -16.93 17.17 5.03
C ALA A 335 -17.18 15.66 4.99
N ALA A 336 -18.45 15.25 4.90
CA ALA A 336 -18.85 13.85 4.76
C ALA A 336 -18.35 13.25 3.44
N GLN A 337 -18.60 13.92 2.31
CA GLN A 337 -18.24 13.43 0.98
C GLN A 337 -16.73 13.36 0.75
N LEU A 338 -15.98 14.29 1.36
CA LEU A 338 -14.54 14.35 1.23
C LEU A 338 -13.79 13.65 2.39
N VAL A 339 -14.53 13.10 3.36
CA VAL A 339 -14.01 12.40 4.55
C VAL A 339 -12.96 13.23 5.31
N ILE A 340 -13.29 14.48 5.61
CA ILE A 340 -12.46 15.41 6.39
C ILE A 340 -13.32 16.18 7.40
N SER A 341 -12.70 16.75 8.44
CA SER A 341 -13.44 17.53 9.43
C SER A 341 -14.10 18.78 8.80
N ILE A 342 -15.23 19.21 9.38
CA ILE A 342 -15.90 20.47 8.98
C ILE A 342 -14.95 21.67 9.13
N GLY A 343 -14.07 21.66 10.14
CA GLY A 343 -13.05 22.68 10.34
C GLY A 343 -12.03 22.73 9.19
N THR A 344 -11.64 21.56 8.67
CA THR A 344 -10.78 21.42 7.49
C THR A 344 -11.48 21.97 6.24
N VAL A 345 -12.77 21.67 6.05
CA VAL A 345 -13.56 22.22 4.93
C VAL A 345 -13.66 23.75 5.02
N LYS A 346 -13.96 24.31 6.20
CA LYS A 346 -13.99 25.78 6.41
C LYS A 346 -12.65 26.42 6.04
N SER A 347 -11.55 25.76 6.40
CA SER A 347 -10.19 26.22 6.06
C SER A 347 -9.93 26.19 4.55
N HIS A 348 -10.35 25.12 3.86
CA HIS A 348 -10.25 25.06 2.40
C HIS A 348 -11.14 26.11 1.71
N VAL A 349 -12.38 26.31 2.16
CA VAL A 349 -13.27 27.36 1.63
C VAL A 349 -12.63 28.75 1.78
N LYS A 350 -12.06 29.07 2.94
CA LYS A 350 -11.37 30.36 3.16
C LYS A 350 -10.19 30.55 2.20
N ARG A 351 -9.41 29.48 1.94
CA ARG A 351 -8.30 29.53 0.98
C ARG A 351 -8.79 29.67 -0.46
N VAL A 352 -9.85 28.96 -0.84
CA VAL A 352 -10.50 29.06 -2.16
C VAL A 352 -10.97 30.49 -2.40
N LEU A 353 -11.73 31.08 -1.48
CA LEU A 353 -12.24 32.45 -1.60
C LEU A 353 -11.09 33.46 -1.74
N ARG A 354 -10.05 33.33 -0.91
CA ARG A 354 -8.86 34.19 -0.98
C ARG A 354 -8.11 34.05 -2.31
N LYS A 355 -7.92 32.83 -2.80
CA LYS A 355 -7.19 32.55 -4.05
C LYS A 355 -7.98 33.00 -5.28
N LEU A 356 -9.30 32.86 -5.27
CA LEU A 356 -10.19 33.32 -6.34
C LEU A 356 -10.56 34.80 -6.23
N ARG A 357 -10.11 35.51 -5.19
CA ARG A 357 -10.53 36.87 -4.84
C ARG A 357 -12.06 37.04 -4.78
N ALA A 358 -12.78 35.98 -4.37
CA ALA A 358 -14.22 35.98 -4.24
C ALA A 358 -14.64 36.42 -2.83
N ASN A 359 -15.65 37.28 -2.74
CA ASN A 359 -16.16 37.82 -1.48
C ASN A 359 -17.09 36.84 -0.78
N ASN A 360 -17.72 35.92 -1.52
CA ASN A 360 -18.63 34.94 -0.95
C ASN A 360 -18.63 33.61 -1.73
N ARG A 361 -19.27 32.60 -1.13
CA ARG A 361 -19.39 31.25 -1.68
C ARG A 361 -20.07 31.21 -3.04
N ALA A 362 -21.10 32.04 -3.25
CA ALA A 362 -21.87 32.06 -4.49
C ALA A 362 -21.03 32.63 -5.65
N GLU A 363 -20.23 33.65 -5.40
CA GLU A 363 -19.30 34.25 -6.35
C GLU A 363 -18.20 33.27 -6.77
N ALA A 364 -17.64 32.51 -5.82
CA ALA A 364 -16.69 31.43 -6.12
C ALA A 364 -17.34 30.29 -6.93
N ALA A 365 -18.56 29.88 -6.57
CA ALA A 365 -19.33 28.87 -7.31
C ALA A 365 -19.64 29.31 -8.75
N SER A 366 -20.09 30.56 -8.94
CA SER A 366 -20.34 31.14 -10.25
C SER A 366 -19.09 31.19 -11.11
N THR A 367 -17.93 31.46 -10.50
CA THR A 367 -16.63 31.47 -11.18
C THR A 367 -16.26 30.06 -11.66
N TYR A 368 -16.51 29.02 -10.86
CA TYR A 368 -16.30 27.63 -11.25
C TYR A 368 -17.21 27.20 -12.41
N VAL A 369 -18.50 27.55 -12.39
CA VAL A 369 -19.46 27.21 -13.46
C VAL A 369 -19.09 27.89 -14.77
N ARG A 370 -18.65 29.14 -14.74
CA ARG A 370 -18.17 29.87 -15.93
C ARG A 370 -16.91 29.24 -16.53
N LEU A 371 -16.03 28.67 -15.70
CA LEU A 371 -14.84 27.95 -16.14
C LEU A 371 -15.13 26.52 -16.64
N ALA A 372 -16.13 25.84 -16.05
CA ALA A 372 -16.53 24.48 -16.40
C ALA A 372 -17.57 24.41 -17.54
N GLY A 373 -17.99 25.55 -18.09
CA GLY A 373 -19.04 25.68 -19.11
C GLY A 373 -18.63 25.38 -20.55
N ALA A 374 -17.51 24.70 -20.81
CA ALA A 374 -17.29 23.99 -22.08
C ALA A 374 -17.80 22.55 -21.90
N PRO A 375 -18.81 22.09 -22.68
CA PRO A 375 -19.69 21.01 -22.24
C PRO A 375 -19.07 19.61 -22.34
N HIS A 376 -19.13 18.87 -21.23
CA HIS A 376 -19.15 17.40 -21.22
C HIS A 376 -20.52 16.94 -20.73
N HIS A 377 -21.32 16.37 -21.64
CA HIS A 377 -22.59 15.71 -21.34
C HIS A 377 -22.36 14.45 -20.48
N VAL A 378 -23.17 14.29 -19.44
CA VAL A 378 -23.41 13.00 -18.78
C VAL A 378 -24.92 12.86 -18.60
N GLU A 379 -25.49 11.88 -19.30
CA GLU A 379 -26.89 11.43 -19.18
C GLU A 379 -27.13 10.76 -17.81
N GLY A 380 -28.28 11.07 -17.21
CA GLY A 380 -28.85 10.31 -16.09
C GLY A 380 -30.08 9.52 -16.56
N PRO A 381 -30.41 8.39 -15.91
CA PRO A 381 -31.43 7.47 -16.41
C PRO A 381 -32.84 8.03 -16.20
N GLN A 382 -33.66 7.92 -17.24
CA GLN A 382 -35.10 8.15 -17.19
C GLN A 382 -35.77 6.97 -16.49
N ASP A 383 -36.53 7.24 -15.43
CA ASP A 383 -37.62 6.36 -15.03
C ASP A 383 -38.92 7.15 -15.11
N GLY A 384 -39.82 6.65 -15.94
CA GLY A 384 -41.12 7.23 -16.23
C GLY A 384 -42.19 6.52 -15.43
N SER A 385 -43.01 7.29 -14.73
CA SER A 385 -44.41 6.93 -14.58
C SER A 385 -45.28 8.17 -14.45
N VAL A 386 -46.08 8.35 -15.49
CA VAL A 386 -47.25 9.21 -15.58
C VAL A 386 -48.38 8.54 -14.80
N PHE A 387 -49.07 9.23 -13.89
CA PHE A 387 -50.50 9.00 -13.64
C PHE A 387 -51.18 10.27 -13.08
N THR A 388 -51.93 10.91 -14.00
CA THR A 388 -53.19 11.68 -13.88
C THR A 388 -53.52 12.50 -12.63
N ARG A 389 -53.69 13.81 -12.85
CA ARG A 389 -54.64 14.69 -12.14
C ARG A 389 -56.00 14.63 -12.85
N SER A 390 -57.08 14.46 -12.09
CA SER A 390 -58.43 14.92 -12.45
C SER A 390 -59.03 15.60 -11.21
N ASP A 391 -59.43 16.87 -11.37
CA ASP A 391 -60.26 17.61 -10.44
C ASP A 391 -61.71 17.09 -10.43
N GLY A 392 -62.42 17.23 -9.30
CA GLY A 392 -63.89 17.22 -9.30
C GLY A 392 -64.58 16.79 -8.01
N TYR A 393 -65.08 17.79 -7.27
CA TYR A 393 -66.07 17.80 -6.16
C TYR A 393 -65.63 17.39 -4.74
#